data_AF-A0A917D257-F1
#
_entry.id   AF-A0A917D257-F1
#
_cell.length_a   1.000
_cell.length_b   1.000
_cell.length_c   1.000
_cell.angle_alpha   90.00
_cell.angle_beta   90.00
_cell.angle_gamma   90.00
#
_symmetry.space_group_name_H-M   'P 1'
#
loop_
_entity.id
_entity.type
_entity.pdbx_description
1 polymer ?
#
loop_
_entity_poly.entity_id
_entity_poly.type
_entity_poly.pdbx_seq_one_letter_code
_entity_poly.pdbx_strand_id
1 'polypeptide(L)'
;MQQLLDFASTQIDPAAIKAAGYGGVISYVSTSRPGSNFGAKPLTRDYADRLRAAGLHVVSNFQYGKPGGTAPSDYTRGFDGGVADAKTAMRIHAEAGGPANAPIFFSVDEGITLLTWNEVASHWFEGINSVLGKNRTGIYGSSLVCAWAIEDDLVGHSTTEGKRWAWQTRAWSKDQREDAAVLFQTVVDTASKPGPLVGGTRVDVNDVLADDFGQWDLQPAVSPTPTPAPQPAPGGIVVSRTGDPIWIPDVLRAEGLICHIFDGALNNGHGDFGLIWGIVGHHMGSAGTSGPGSIARHPSLGLASQLYLGRNGEYTLCGVGIAWHAGEGSWNGLPKNDANSRTIGIEAENSGTEGWTPVQYDAYMRGVGAILRALEYGSDRFIGHKEWGAIQGKWDPGGMDMNKARRDSQAVIDRRPTVAIVNEIDESAKRNPWVGDRVRPEEITIGADQLGRLGVFTNAHIYFHPTTGAYPIPHKDPAIEKSGLFEAYGALGYERGILGYPVREFSPLDTPTGKGAVQAFQGGVLYRKDGADGYVVHGEIGKRWAAEGYEKGDLGWPISNETVDANGNRVQLFENGSLYWHSTSVVKLTRR
;
A
#
# COMPACT_ATOMS: atom_id res chain seq x y z
N MET A 1 27.17 22.75 18.95
CA MET A 1 26.27 21.64 18.58
C MET A 1 25.96 20.87 19.86
N GLN A 2 24.70 20.59 20.14
CA GLN A 2 24.32 19.85 21.35
C GLN A 2 24.76 18.39 21.22
N GLN A 3 25.19 17.77 22.32
CA GLN A 3 25.65 16.37 22.34
C GLN A 3 24.92 15.55 23.40
N LEU A 4 24.66 14.29 23.10
CA LEU A 4 24.04 13.31 23.99
C LEU A 4 25.02 12.16 24.27
N LEU A 5 24.88 11.55 25.45
CA LEU A 5 25.66 10.37 25.83
C LEU A 5 24.84 9.09 25.66
N ASP A 6 25.49 8.00 25.28
CA ASP A 6 24.95 6.65 25.46
C ASP A 6 25.94 5.75 26.20
N PHE A 7 25.43 4.91 27.08
CA PHE A 7 26.22 4.04 27.96
C PHE A 7 25.36 2.92 28.57
N ALA A 8 25.92 1.72 28.66
CA ALA A 8 25.21 0.54 29.18
C ALA A 8 25.70 0.10 30.57
N SER A 9 26.94 0.39 30.95
CA SER A 9 27.61 -0.22 32.10
C SER A 9 27.01 0.19 33.44
N THR A 10 26.74 1.47 33.67
CA THR A 10 26.23 2.02 34.94
C THR A 10 25.54 3.36 34.70
N GLN A 11 24.49 3.66 35.46
CA GLN A 11 23.83 4.97 35.41
C GLN A 11 24.77 6.06 35.94
N ILE A 12 24.86 7.18 35.22
CA ILE A 12 25.69 8.31 35.59
C ILE A 12 24.81 9.34 36.30
N ASP A 13 25.30 9.98 37.36
CA ASP A 13 24.55 11.06 38.01
C ASP A 13 24.18 12.17 36.99
N PRO A 14 22.90 12.54 36.84
CA PRO A 14 22.47 13.64 35.97
C PRO A 14 23.25 14.94 36.19
N ALA A 15 23.66 15.24 37.43
CA ALA A 15 24.48 16.41 37.72
C ALA A 15 25.87 16.32 37.06
N ALA A 16 26.48 15.13 37.02
CA ALA A 16 27.76 14.91 36.36
C ALA A 16 27.65 15.01 34.84
N ILE A 17 26.55 14.52 34.25
CA ILE A 17 26.28 14.67 32.80
C ILE A 17 26.15 16.15 32.44
N LYS A 18 25.36 16.91 33.22
CA LYS A 18 25.16 18.35 33.00
C LYS A 18 26.46 19.14 33.20
N ALA A 19 27.22 18.83 34.25
CA ALA A 19 28.51 19.48 34.54
C ALA A 19 29.56 19.21 33.46
N ALA A 20 29.51 18.04 32.81
CA ALA A 20 30.35 17.71 31.67
C ALA A 20 29.91 18.38 30.36
N GLY A 21 28.81 19.14 30.37
CA GLY A 21 28.36 19.96 29.24
C GLY A 21 27.43 19.24 28.25
N TYR A 22 26.97 18.04 28.56
CA TYR A 22 26.08 17.27 27.68
C TYR A 22 24.62 17.67 27.83
N GLY A 23 23.87 17.60 26.74
CA GLY A 23 22.46 18.01 26.66
C GLY A 23 21.48 16.93 27.12
N GLY A 24 21.91 15.68 27.21
CA GLY A 24 21.04 14.56 27.56
C GLY A 24 21.65 13.20 27.30
N VAL A 25 20.79 12.18 27.29
CA VAL A 25 21.18 10.78 27.12
C VAL A 25 20.27 10.04 26.14
N ILE A 26 20.86 9.10 25.41
CA ILE A 26 20.14 8.05 24.69
C ILE A 26 20.19 6.81 25.59
N SER A 27 19.03 6.35 26.06
CA SER A 27 18.91 5.36 27.13
C SER A 27 18.16 4.11 26.69
N TYR A 28 18.55 2.97 27.25
CA TYR A 28 18.13 1.66 26.77
C TYR A 28 16.79 1.21 27.38
N VAL A 29 15.77 1.04 26.54
CA VAL A 29 14.49 0.41 26.87
C VAL A 29 14.53 -1.10 26.59
N SER A 30 15.62 -1.75 27.02
CA SER A 30 15.92 -3.17 26.86
C SER A 30 16.58 -3.71 28.13
N THR A 31 16.49 -5.02 28.37
CA THR A 31 17.11 -5.66 29.55
C THR A 31 18.55 -6.09 29.28
N SER A 32 19.26 -6.46 30.34
CA SER A 32 20.55 -7.15 30.19
C SER A 32 20.36 -8.54 29.58
N ARG A 33 21.22 -8.91 28.62
CA ARG A 33 21.27 -10.27 28.06
C ARG A 33 21.97 -11.24 29.03
N PRO A 34 21.73 -12.56 28.92
CA PRO A 34 22.36 -13.57 29.77
C PRO A 34 23.88 -13.42 29.86
N GLY A 35 24.45 -13.54 31.05
CA GLY A 35 25.90 -13.41 31.26
C GLY A 35 26.43 -11.97 31.22
N SER A 36 25.56 -10.96 31.11
CA SER A 36 25.92 -9.55 31.27
C SER A 36 25.14 -8.92 32.43
N ASN A 37 25.72 -7.91 33.08
CA ASN A 37 25.06 -7.13 34.11
C ASN A 37 25.26 -5.64 33.83
N PHE A 38 24.39 -5.08 32.98
CA PHE A 38 24.44 -3.68 32.59
C PHE A 38 23.64 -2.84 33.58
N GLY A 39 24.32 -2.04 34.39
CA GLY A 39 23.70 -1.19 35.41
C GLY A 39 22.84 -0.05 34.84
N ALA A 40 22.90 0.22 33.53
CA ALA A 40 22.03 1.19 32.86
C ALA A 40 20.93 0.56 31.98
N LYS A 41 20.78 -0.78 32.00
CA LYS A 41 19.74 -1.50 31.23
C LYS A 41 18.83 -2.33 32.15
N PRO A 42 17.51 -2.05 32.23
CA PRO A 42 16.76 -1.01 31.49
C PRO A 42 16.84 0.38 32.14
N LEU A 43 16.44 1.40 31.35
CA LEU A 43 16.04 2.71 31.86
C LEU A 43 14.91 2.54 32.89
N THR A 44 15.03 3.21 34.04
CA THR A 44 14.02 3.19 35.11
C THR A 44 13.32 4.55 35.22
N ARG A 45 12.10 4.55 35.78
CA ARG A 45 11.33 5.77 36.02
C ARG A 45 12.09 6.78 36.89
N ASP A 46 12.67 6.32 38.00
CA ASP A 46 13.46 7.16 38.90
C ASP A 46 14.59 7.88 38.15
N TYR A 47 15.34 7.14 37.33
CA TYR A 47 16.47 7.71 36.63
C TYR A 47 16.02 8.69 35.53
N ALA A 48 14.98 8.35 34.77
CA ALA A 48 14.39 9.23 33.77
C ALA A 48 13.87 10.54 34.39
N ASP A 49 13.20 10.47 35.54
CA ASP A 49 12.70 11.64 36.25
C ASP A 49 13.86 12.51 36.78
N ARG A 50 14.95 11.91 37.29
CA ARG A 50 16.15 12.66 37.71
C ARG A 50 16.87 13.33 36.54
N LEU A 51 16.95 12.69 35.38
CA LEU A 51 17.50 13.29 34.16
C LEU A 51 16.68 14.51 33.74
N ARG A 52 15.36 14.35 33.65
CA ARG A 52 14.44 15.44 33.25
C ARG A 52 14.45 16.59 34.26
N ALA A 53 14.49 16.29 35.56
CA ALA A 53 14.61 17.29 36.61
C ALA A 53 15.92 18.10 36.53
N ALA A 54 17.01 17.50 36.02
CA ALA A 54 18.27 18.18 35.75
C ALA A 54 18.26 18.98 34.42
N GLY A 55 17.14 19.00 33.69
CA GLY A 55 17.01 19.65 32.39
C GLY A 55 17.86 18.97 31.31
N LEU A 56 17.92 17.64 31.35
CA LEU A 56 18.58 16.80 30.35
C LEU A 56 17.54 16.10 29.48
N HIS A 57 17.80 16.02 28.18
CA HIS A 57 16.95 15.27 27.24
C HIS A 57 17.10 13.77 27.45
N VAL A 58 16.03 13.03 27.17
CA VAL A 58 16.00 11.57 27.15
C VAL A 58 15.52 11.12 25.78
N VAL A 59 16.25 10.20 25.15
CA VAL A 59 15.89 9.53 23.89
C VAL A 59 15.89 8.02 24.13
N SER A 60 14.94 7.28 23.56
CA SER A 60 14.83 5.83 23.78
C SER A 60 15.60 5.03 22.73
N ASN A 61 16.36 4.03 23.17
CA ASN A 61 17.02 3.05 22.30
C ASN A 61 16.71 1.60 22.75
N PHE A 62 16.60 0.68 21.80
CA PHE A 62 16.49 -0.74 22.05
C PHE A 62 17.70 -1.48 21.47
N GLN A 63 18.38 -2.23 22.36
CA GLN A 63 19.40 -3.20 21.98
C GLN A 63 19.55 -4.23 23.08
N TYR A 64 19.19 -5.48 22.80
CA TYR A 64 19.34 -6.60 23.71
C TYR A 64 20.54 -7.47 23.30
N GLY A 65 20.52 -7.95 22.06
CA GLY A 65 21.52 -8.81 21.45
C GLY A 65 22.82 -8.10 21.05
N LYS A 66 23.86 -8.89 20.77
CA LYS A 66 25.12 -8.40 20.19
C LYS A 66 25.80 -9.51 19.36
N PRO A 67 26.43 -9.22 18.21
CA PRO A 67 27.14 -10.25 17.45
C PRO A 67 28.20 -10.96 18.29
N GLY A 68 28.27 -12.28 18.17
CA GLY A 68 29.21 -13.12 18.94
C GLY A 68 28.94 -13.20 20.45
N GLY A 69 27.84 -12.63 20.93
CA GLY A 69 27.44 -12.69 22.34
C GLY A 69 26.63 -13.94 22.70
N THR A 70 26.22 -14.02 23.96
CA THR A 70 25.27 -15.02 24.48
C THR A 70 23.86 -14.89 23.92
N ALA A 71 23.53 -13.72 23.36
CA ALA A 71 22.35 -13.47 22.56
C ALA A 71 22.81 -12.84 21.23
N PRO A 72 22.46 -13.42 20.07
CA PRO A 72 22.83 -12.87 18.77
C PRO A 72 22.16 -11.52 18.53
N SER A 73 22.58 -10.80 17.48
CA SER A 73 22.01 -9.51 17.08
C SER A 73 20.50 -9.60 16.90
N ASP A 74 19.78 -8.60 17.40
CA ASP A 74 18.32 -8.67 17.54
C ASP A 74 17.60 -8.92 16.20
N TYR A 75 18.08 -8.27 15.14
CA TYR A 75 17.53 -8.38 13.80
C TYR A 75 17.51 -9.81 13.25
N THR A 76 18.40 -10.70 13.70
CA THR A 76 18.48 -12.08 13.15
C THR A 76 17.25 -12.94 13.46
N ARG A 77 16.35 -12.44 14.31
CA ARG A 77 15.08 -13.09 14.64
C ARG A 77 13.93 -12.75 13.69
N GLY A 78 14.18 -11.93 12.67
CA GLY A 78 13.19 -11.58 11.65
C GLY A 78 11.90 -10.97 12.22
N PHE A 79 10.79 -11.11 11.50
CA PHE A 79 9.51 -10.48 11.84
C PHE A 79 9.04 -10.76 13.27
N ASP A 80 8.96 -12.02 13.68
CA ASP A 80 8.47 -12.39 15.01
C ASP A 80 9.39 -11.85 16.12
N GLY A 81 10.70 -11.80 15.86
CA GLY A 81 11.66 -11.12 16.72
C GLY A 81 11.34 -9.65 16.91
N GLY A 82 11.03 -8.96 15.82
CA GLY A 82 10.70 -7.53 15.80
C GLY A 82 9.45 -7.23 16.60
N VAL A 83 8.42 -8.07 16.44
CA VAL A 83 7.19 -7.99 17.25
C VAL A 83 7.50 -8.13 18.74
N ALA A 84 8.31 -9.11 19.13
CA ALA A 84 8.66 -9.36 20.52
C ALA A 84 9.49 -8.21 21.14
N ASP A 85 10.41 -7.66 20.37
CA ASP A 85 11.29 -6.57 20.79
C ASP A 85 10.53 -5.27 20.93
N ALA A 86 9.67 -4.93 19.97
CA ALA A 86 8.84 -3.74 20.03
C ALA A 86 7.89 -3.78 21.24
N LYS A 87 7.28 -4.94 21.54
CA LYS A 87 6.46 -5.11 22.77
C LYS A 87 7.27 -4.87 24.03
N THR A 88 8.50 -5.40 24.09
CA THR A 88 9.40 -5.20 25.23
C THR A 88 9.83 -3.75 25.37
N ALA A 89 10.23 -3.12 24.26
CA ALA A 89 10.63 -1.73 24.19
C ALA A 89 9.51 -0.79 24.64
N MET A 90 8.29 -0.98 24.12
CA MET A 90 7.12 -0.18 24.50
C MET A 90 6.81 -0.31 25.99
N ARG A 91 6.85 -1.53 26.53
CA ARG A 91 6.59 -1.77 27.95
C ARG A 91 7.60 -1.03 28.83
N ILE A 92 8.89 -1.21 28.57
CA ILE A 92 9.96 -0.57 29.37
C ILE A 92 9.95 0.96 29.19
N HIS A 93 9.74 1.44 27.96
CA HIS A 93 9.59 2.87 27.67
C HIS A 93 8.44 3.48 28.50
N ALA A 94 7.27 2.85 28.51
CA ALA A 94 6.11 3.31 29.28
C ALA A 94 6.36 3.23 30.80
N GLU A 95 6.94 2.13 31.30
CA GLU A 95 7.30 1.95 32.71
C GLU A 95 8.29 3.03 33.18
N ALA A 96 9.22 3.45 32.31
CA ALA A 96 10.15 4.53 32.58
C ALA A 96 9.53 5.94 32.47
N GLY A 97 8.25 6.06 32.11
CA GLY A 97 7.55 7.34 31.96
C GLY A 97 7.71 7.99 30.58
N GLY A 98 8.11 7.22 29.57
CA GLY A 98 8.26 7.67 28.20
C GLY A 98 6.92 8.05 27.55
N PRO A 99 6.87 9.18 26.81
CA PRO A 99 5.63 9.64 26.22
C PRO A 99 5.30 8.87 24.93
N ALA A 100 4.00 8.63 24.72
CA ALA A 100 3.50 7.78 23.64
C ALA A 100 3.79 8.29 22.21
N ASN A 101 4.29 9.51 22.06
CA ASN A 101 4.68 10.10 20.79
C ASN A 101 6.20 10.06 20.53
N ALA A 102 7.04 9.81 21.55
CA ALA A 102 8.48 9.76 21.34
C ALA A 102 8.89 8.50 20.57
N PRO A 103 9.84 8.59 19.62
CA PRO A 103 10.33 7.42 18.90
C PRO A 103 11.20 6.52 19.80
N ILE A 104 11.40 5.29 19.33
CA ILE A 104 12.36 4.33 19.89
C ILE A 104 13.29 3.89 18.77
N PHE A 105 14.58 4.09 18.95
CA PHE A 105 15.60 3.65 18.01
C PHE A 105 15.92 2.16 18.23
N PHE A 106 15.90 1.34 17.18
CA PHE A 106 16.24 -0.08 17.24
C PHE A 106 17.61 -0.31 16.60
N SER A 107 18.48 -1.04 17.31
CA SER A 107 19.90 -1.13 16.97
C SER A 107 20.25 -2.31 16.07
N VAL A 108 20.76 -2.02 14.87
CA VAL A 108 21.55 -2.95 14.06
C VAL A 108 23.02 -2.68 14.37
N ASP A 109 23.55 -3.27 15.46
CA ASP A 109 24.87 -2.98 16.06
C ASP A 109 26.02 -3.84 15.49
N GLU A 110 26.40 -3.65 14.22
CA GLU A 110 26.21 -4.62 13.15
C GLU A 110 26.57 -4.12 11.73
N GLY A 111 27.82 -4.27 11.25
CA GLY A 111 28.13 -4.07 9.84
C GLY A 111 27.55 -5.18 8.98
N ILE A 112 26.38 -4.96 8.37
CA ILE A 112 25.67 -5.97 7.56
C ILE A 112 25.70 -5.66 6.05
N THR A 113 25.46 -6.70 5.25
CA THR A 113 25.34 -6.58 3.79
C THR A 113 23.90 -6.24 3.38
N LEU A 114 23.71 -5.74 2.15
CA LEU A 114 22.37 -5.52 1.59
C LEU A 114 21.54 -6.82 1.52
N LEU A 115 22.20 -7.97 1.29
CA LEU A 115 21.52 -9.27 1.32
C LEU A 115 20.95 -9.57 2.72
N THR A 116 21.78 -9.40 3.75
CA THR A 116 21.37 -9.58 5.15
C THR A 116 20.26 -8.60 5.55
N TRP A 117 20.31 -7.38 5.01
CA TRP A 117 19.24 -6.41 5.18
C TRP A 117 17.93 -6.93 4.58
N ASN A 118 17.92 -7.23 3.28
CA ASN A 118 16.74 -7.65 2.53
C ASN A 118 16.11 -8.95 3.04
N GLU A 119 16.93 -9.93 3.45
CA GLU A 119 16.44 -11.26 3.83
C GLU A 119 15.97 -11.36 5.28
N VAL A 120 16.42 -10.45 6.16
CA VAL A 120 16.25 -10.63 7.61
C VAL A 120 16.02 -9.32 8.36
N ALA A 121 16.88 -8.31 8.20
CA ALA A 121 16.80 -7.11 9.03
C ALA A 121 15.58 -6.23 8.68
N SER A 122 15.23 -6.11 7.40
CA SER A 122 14.02 -5.41 6.95
C SER A 122 12.76 -6.04 7.57
N HIS A 123 12.66 -7.37 7.55
CA HIS A 123 11.54 -8.10 8.16
C HIS A 123 11.46 -7.92 9.68
N TRP A 124 12.61 -7.79 10.37
CA TRP A 124 12.60 -7.42 11.79
C TRP A 124 12.01 -6.03 12.01
N PHE A 125 12.35 -5.05 11.17
CA PHE A 125 11.74 -3.72 11.20
C PHE A 125 10.25 -3.71 10.82
N GLU A 126 9.80 -4.54 9.88
CA GLU A 126 8.38 -4.76 9.60
C GLU A 126 7.64 -5.29 10.84
N GLY A 127 8.25 -6.24 11.55
CA GLY A 127 7.74 -6.76 12.82
C GLY A 127 7.63 -5.68 13.89
N ILE A 128 8.66 -4.84 14.03
CA ILE A 128 8.64 -3.67 14.92
C ILE A 128 7.50 -2.71 14.55
N ASN A 129 7.38 -2.38 13.26
CA ASN A 129 6.37 -1.46 12.74
C ASN A 129 4.95 -1.96 12.94
N SER A 130 4.72 -3.27 12.93
CA SER A 130 3.41 -3.87 13.23
C SER A 130 2.93 -3.62 14.68
N VAL A 131 3.84 -3.28 15.60
CA VAL A 131 3.54 -3.04 17.02
C VAL A 131 3.69 -1.57 17.38
N LEU A 132 4.85 -0.97 17.10
CA LEU A 132 5.18 0.39 17.51
C LEU A 132 4.64 1.45 16.53
N GLY A 133 4.48 1.06 15.26
CA GLY A 133 4.14 1.95 14.15
C GLY A 133 5.37 2.71 13.63
N LYS A 134 5.54 2.72 12.29
CA LYS A 134 6.67 3.38 11.58
C LYS A 134 6.99 4.78 12.10
N ASN A 135 5.97 5.60 12.34
CA ASN A 135 6.14 7.00 12.78
C ASN A 135 6.91 7.14 14.10
N ARG A 136 7.02 6.06 14.89
CA ARG A 136 7.80 6.01 16.14
C ARG A 136 9.01 5.08 16.07
N THR A 137 9.22 4.41 14.94
CA THR A 137 10.36 3.51 14.76
C THR A 137 11.55 4.31 14.26
N GLY A 138 12.63 4.29 15.04
CA GLY A 138 13.94 4.76 14.62
C GLY A 138 14.92 3.62 14.42
N ILE A 139 16.03 3.90 13.73
CA ILE A 139 17.11 2.95 13.49
C ILE A 139 18.43 3.49 13.99
N TYR A 140 19.21 2.62 14.65
CA TYR A 140 20.64 2.82 14.86
C TYR A 140 21.43 1.85 13.98
N GLY A 141 22.43 2.36 13.27
CA GLY A 141 23.28 1.54 12.40
C GLY A 141 24.31 2.33 11.60
N SER A 142 24.98 1.66 10.66
CA SER A 142 25.89 2.32 9.70
C SER A 142 25.12 3.24 8.75
N SER A 143 25.85 4.09 8.02
CA SER A 143 25.27 4.95 6.97
C SER A 143 24.41 4.16 5.97
N LEU A 144 24.87 2.98 5.56
CA LEU A 144 24.15 2.13 4.62
C LEU A 144 22.86 1.58 5.22
N VAL A 145 22.92 1.11 6.46
CA VAL A 145 21.73 0.58 7.15
C VAL A 145 20.69 1.68 7.38
N CYS A 146 21.12 2.89 7.75
CA CYS A 146 20.23 4.04 7.83
C CYS A 146 19.63 4.38 6.46
N ALA A 147 20.44 4.41 5.40
CA ALA A 147 19.97 4.69 4.04
C ALA A 147 18.94 3.66 3.56
N TRP A 148 19.22 2.36 3.72
CA TRP A 148 18.29 1.29 3.33
C TRP A 148 16.98 1.35 4.12
N ALA A 149 17.03 1.61 5.44
CA ALA A 149 15.82 1.77 6.24
C ALA A 149 14.96 2.97 5.82
N ILE A 150 15.60 4.04 5.32
CA ILE A 150 14.92 5.23 4.80
C ILE A 150 14.34 4.95 3.42
N GLU A 151 15.10 4.28 2.55
CA GLU A 151 14.73 3.88 1.19
C GLU A 151 13.54 2.90 1.20
N ASP A 152 13.56 1.91 2.09
CA ASP A 152 12.48 0.93 2.29
C ASP A 152 11.31 1.47 3.13
N ASP A 153 11.37 2.73 3.55
CA ASP A 153 10.35 3.40 4.37
C ASP A 153 10.00 2.65 5.66
N LEU A 154 11.02 2.10 6.34
CA LEU A 154 10.86 1.32 7.57
C LEU A 154 11.04 2.14 8.86
N VAL A 155 11.45 3.41 8.75
CA VAL A 155 11.64 4.33 9.89
C VAL A 155 10.85 5.63 9.72
N GLY A 156 10.47 6.25 10.84
CA GLY A 156 9.66 7.46 10.85
C GLY A 156 10.43 8.75 10.54
N HIS A 157 9.74 9.88 10.69
CA HIS A 157 10.23 11.21 10.35
C HIS A 157 10.26 12.11 11.58
N SER A 158 11.32 12.92 11.65
CA SER A 158 11.40 14.05 12.56
C SER A 158 10.51 15.21 12.07
N THR A 159 10.06 16.06 12.99
CA THR A 159 9.42 17.33 12.61
C THR A 159 10.42 18.36 12.08
N THR A 160 11.72 18.14 12.27
CA THR A 160 12.77 18.89 11.55
C THR A 160 12.78 18.45 10.09
N GLU A 161 12.68 19.42 9.19
CA GLU A 161 12.62 19.19 7.75
C GLU A 161 13.80 18.35 7.25
N GLY A 162 13.51 17.38 6.38
CA GLY A 162 14.51 16.50 5.78
C GLY A 162 15.11 15.44 6.71
N LYS A 163 14.67 15.37 7.98
CA LYS A 163 15.22 14.46 8.98
C LYS A 163 14.34 13.23 9.21
N ARG A 164 14.99 12.08 9.39
CA ARG A 164 14.40 10.77 9.68
C ARG A 164 14.84 10.31 11.05
N TRP A 165 14.10 9.38 11.66
CA TRP A 165 14.53 8.71 12.90
C TRP A 165 15.73 7.76 12.65
N ALA A 166 16.81 8.30 12.11
CA ALA A 166 18.07 7.63 11.89
C ALA A 166 19.12 8.19 12.86
N TRP A 167 19.73 7.27 13.59
CA TRP A 167 20.87 7.49 14.46
C TRP A 167 22.07 6.74 13.87
N GLN A 168 22.91 7.48 13.15
CA GLN A 168 24.02 6.86 12.44
C GLN A 168 25.23 6.70 13.36
N THR A 169 25.89 5.55 13.36
CA THR A 169 27.22 5.40 13.98
C THR A 169 28.35 5.71 13.00
N ARG A 170 29.42 6.37 13.48
CA ARG A 170 30.66 6.48 12.72
C ARG A 170 31.30 5.11 12.48
N ALA A 171 31.12 4.19 13.41
CA ALA A 171 31.65 2.86 13.27
C ALA A 171 31.02 2.19 12.04
N TRP A 172 31.83 1.49 11.23
CA TRP A 172 31.41 0.73 10.05
C TRP A 172 30.75 1.57 8.92
N SER A 173 30.69 2.90 9.04
CA SER A 173 30.19 3.83 8.01
C SER A 173 31.24 4.24 6.96
N LYS A 174 32.51 3.85 7.10
CA LYS A 174 33.59 4.15 6.11
C LYS A 174 33.60 5.62 5.64
N ASP A 175 33.54 6.53 6.62
CA ASP A 175 33.49 8.00 6.47
C ASP A 175 32.24 8.59 5.80
N GLN A 176 31.25 7.78 5.45
CA GLN A 176 29.98 8.25 4.90
C GLN A 176 29.09 8.88 5.98
N ARG A 177 28.20 9.77 5.55
CA ARG A 177 27.20 10.43 6.38
C ARG A 177 25.82 10.27 5.76
N GLU A 178 24.84 9.96 6.58
CA GLU A 178 23.43 10.00 6.24
C GLU A 178 22.89 11.39 6.61
N ASP A 179 22.60 12.22 5.61
CA ASP A 179 22.18 13.60 5.80
C ASP A 179 20.82 13.70 6.49
N ALA A 180 19.96 12.68 6.32
CA ALA A 180 18.67 12.61 6.97
C ALA A 180 18.75 12.22 8.46
N ALA A 181 19.92 11.81 8.97
CA ALA A 181 20.05 11.41 10.37
C ALA A 181 19.78 12.58 11.34
N VAL A 182 19.04 12.29 12.42
CA VAL A 182 18.82 13.21 13.54
C VAL A 182 19.94 13.16 14.57
N LEU A 183 20.67 12.05 14.62
CA LEU A 183 21.73 11.78 15.60
C LEU A 183 22.92 11.13 14.89
N PHE A 184 24.13 11.45 15.35
CA PHE A 184 25.34 10.77 14.89
C PHE A 184 26.29 10.43 16.02
N GLN A 185 26.58 9.13 16.21
CA GLN A 185 27.56 8.67 17.17
C GLN A 185 28.98 8.98 16.66
N THR A 186 29.55 10.04 17.23
CA THR A 186 30.81 10.66 16.80
C THR A 186 32.01 10.06 17.53
N VAL A 187 31.81 9.61 18.78
CA VAL A 187 32.77 8.87 19.60
C VAL A 187 32.17 7.52 19.98
N VAL A 188 32.94 6.47 19.73
CA VAL A 188 32.62 5.10 20.13
C VAL A 188 33.67 4.64 21.14
N ASP A 189 33.27 4.39 22.38
CA ASP A 189 34.12 3.91 23.46
C ASP A 189 34.60 2.49 23.15
N THR A 190 35.91 2.37 22.97
CA THR A 190 36.58 1.10 22.74
C THR A 190 37.86 1.05 23.54
N ALA A 191 38.37 -0.16 23.82
CA ALA A 191 39.64 -0.31 24.52
C ALA A 191 40.81 0.41 23.82
N SER A 192 40.79 0.50 22.49
CA SER A 192 41.83 1.16 21.68
C SER A 192 41.60 2.65 21.44
N LYS A 193 40.35 3.12 21.58
CA LYS A 193 39.97 4.54 21.51
C LYS A 193 38.91 4.81 22.58
N PRO A 194 39.32 5.00 23.84
CA PRO A 194 38.38 5.17 24.93
C PRO A 194 37.62 6.49 24.80
N GLY A 195 36.31 6.45 25.06
CA GLY A 195 35.46 7.63 25.11
C GLY A 195 35.79 8.54 26.30
N PRO A 196 35.16 9.72 26.40
CA PRO A 196 35.34 10.59 27.55
C PRO A 196 34.87 9.90 28.85
N LEU A 197 35.47 10.30 29.98
CA LEU A 197 35.07 9.80 31.30
C LEU A 197 34.10 10.79 31.93
N VAL A 198 32.85 10.38 32.14
CA VAL A 198 31.79 11.21 32.75
C VAL A 198 31.25 10.48 33.97
N GLY A 199 31.32 11.11 35.15
CA GLY A 199 30.90 10.48 36.41
C GLY A 199 31.55 9.11 36.67
N GLY A 200 32.80 8.92 36.26
CA GLY A 200 33.54 7.66 36.43
C GLY A 200 33.25 6.58 35.38
N THR A 201 32.36 6.85 34.41
CA THR A 201 32.00 5.91 33.34
C THR A 201 32.52 6.39 32.00
N ARG A 202 33.09 5.49 31.20
CA ARG A 202 33.44 5.79 29.79
C ARG A 202 32.16 5.70 28.95
N VAL A 203 31.98 6.68 28.07
CA VAL A 203 30.71 6.87 27.35
C VAL A 203 30.94 7.06 25.85
N ASP A 204 29.93 6.68 25.09
CA ASP A 204 29.79 7.07 23.69
C ASP A 204 29.25 8.52 23.60
N VAL A 205 29.57 9.23 22.52
CA VAL A 205 29.14 10.62 22.31
C VAL A 205 28.44 10.78 20.98
N ASN A 206 27.28 11.43 21.02
CA ASN A 206 26.38 11.59 19.89
C ASN A 206 26.11 13.07 19.61
N ASP A 207 26.35 13.49 18.37
CA ASP A 207 26.01 14.83 17.90
C ASP A 207 24.51 14.90 17.57
N VAL A 208 23.84 15.96 18.02
CA VAL A 208 22.45 16.28 17.67
C VAL A 208 22.43 17.06 16.35
N LEU A 209 21.67 16.58 15.39
CA LEU A 209 21.63 17.08 14.00
C LEU A 209 20.28 17.68 13.60
N ALA A 210 19.31 17.70 14.52
CA ALA A 210 17.95 18.15 14.30
C ALA A 210 17.41 18.83 15.57
N ASP A 211 16.43 19.72 15.44
CA ASP A 211 15.76 20.32 16.61
C ASP A 211 14.83 19.31 17.29
N ASP A 212 14.18 18.47 16.48
CA ASP A 212 13.43 17.29 16.90
C ASP A 212 14.24 16.04 16.57
N PHE A 213 14.94 15.52 17.57
CA PHE A 213 15.80 14.34 17.44
C PHE A 213 15.25 13.13 18.17
N GLY A 214 13.96 13.17 18.54
CA GLY A 214 13.27 12.11 19.26
C GLY A 214 13.36 12.23 20.78
N GLN A 215 13.68 13.42 21.30
CA GLN A 215 13.63 13.70 22.73
C GLN A 215 12.21 13.53 23.29
N TRP A 216 12.11 13.03 24.52
CA TRP A 216 10.81 12.87 25.19
C TRP A 216 10.09 14.20 25.39
N ASP A 217 10.83 15.28 25.66
CA ASP A 217 10.28 16.61 25.90
C ASP A 217 10.70 17.56 24.76
N LEU A 218 9.96 17.54 23.66
CA LEU A 218 10.08 18.55 22.60
C LEU A 218 9.36 19.82 23.07
N GLN A 219 10.12 20.87 23.40
CA GLN A 219 9.53 22.17 23.71
C GLN A 219 9.12 22.88 22.42
N PRO A 220 7.88 23.39 22.30
CA PRO A 220 7.50 24.21 21.16
C PRO A 220 8.30 25.52 21.17
N ALA A 221 8.89 25.88 20.03
CA ALA A 221 9.64 27.12 19.88
C ALA A 221 8.77 28.33 20.23
N VAL A 222 9.25 29.18 21.15
CA VAL A 222 8.59 30.42 21.55
C VAL A 222 8.98 31.53 20.55
N SER A 223 8.02 32.05 19.78
CA SER A 223 8.23 33.15 18.82
C SER A 223 7.76 34.51 19.37
N PRO A 224 8.49 35.63 19.15
CA PRO A 224 7.97 36.98 19.35
C PRO A 224 7.30 37.57 18.08
N THR A 225 6.44 38.59 18.28
CA THR A 225 5.38 39.17 17.40
C THR A 225 5.90 40.23 16.36
N PRO A 226 5.08 40.87 15.45
CA PRO A 226 5.31 40.92 13.98
C PRO A 226 5.46 42.33 13.32
N THR A 227 5.74 42.38 11.99
CA THR A 227 5.28 43.34 10.88
C THR A 227 6.43 43.75 9.90
N PRO A 228 6.26 43.99 8.56
CA PRO A 228 5.62 43.27 7.44
C PRO A 228 6.57 42.99 6.21
N ALA A 229 6.08 42.28 5.18
CA ALA A 229 6.76 41.66 4.01
C ALA A 229 7.08 42.61 2.81
N PRO A 230 7.65 42.19 1.63
CA PRO A 230 8.11 40.84 1.19
C PRO A 230 9.44 40.77 0.37
N GLN A 231 10.01 39.56 0.17
CA GLN A 231 10.43 38.99 -1.14
C GLN A 231 10.81 37.48 -1.05
N PRO A 232 10.76 36.70 -2.17
CA PRO A 232 10.44 35.25 -2.19
C PRO A 232 11.61 34.24 -2.27
N ALA A 233 11.25 32.95 -2.22
CA ALA A 233 11.91 31.73 -1.69
C ALA A 233 12.93 30.94 -2.56
N PRO A 234 13.40 29.78 -2.06
CA PRO A 234 13.48 28.52 -2.82
C PRO A 234 12.73 27.36 -2.11
N GLY A 235 11.81 26.57 -2.65
CA GLY A 235 11.05 26.54 -3.91
C GLY A 235 9.99 25.43 -3.76
N GLY A 236 8.72 25.80 -3.61
CA GLY A 236 7.60 24.84 -3.57
C GLY A 236 7.19 24.41 -4.98
N ILE A 237 6.68 23.17 -5.13
CA ILE A 237 6.12 22.69 -6.40
C ILE A 237 4.92 23.58 -6.76
N VAL A 238 5.02 24.31 -7.87
CA VAL A 238 3.94 25.16 -8.37
C VAL A 238 2.96 24.30 -9.14
N VAL A 239 1.77 24.11 -8.59
CA VAL A 239 0.70 23.31 -9.20
C VAL A 239 -0.34 24.24 -9.81
N SER A 240 -0.65 24.01 -11.09
CA SER A 240 -1.75 24.66 -11.79
C SER A 240 -2.86 23.67 -12.04
N ARG A 241 -4.11 24.06 -11.77
CA ARG A 241 -5.31 23.28 -12.13
C ARG A 241 -5.73 23.45 -13.58
N THR A 242 -5.02 24.30 -14.33
CA THR A 242 -5.26 24.56 -15.75
C THR A 242 -3.97 24.44 -16.54
N GLY A 243 -4.08 24.09 -17.82
CA GLY A 243 -2.90 23.86 -18.66
C GLY A 243 -2.17 22.58 -18.29
N ASP A 244 -1.05 22.36 -18.96
CA ASP A 244 -0.39 21.06 -18.96
C ASP A 244 0.21 20.71 -17.60
N PRO A 245 -0.05 19.49 -17.09
CA PRO A 245 0.31 19.11 -15.73
C PRO A 245 1.78 18.66 -15.64
N ILE A 246 2.70 19.53 -16.05
CA ILE A 246 4.15 19.30 -16.02
C ILE A 246 4.70 19.07 -14.61
N TRP A 247 3.92 19.43 -13.59
CA TRP A 247 4.23 19.25 -12.16
C TRP A 247 3.98 17.83 -11.65
N ILE A 248 3.32 16.95 -12.41
CA ILE A 248 2.97 15.59 -11.97
C ILE A 248 4.20 14.79 -11.49
N PRO A 249 5.34 14.74 -12.21
CA PRO A 249 6.49 13.97 -11.75
C PRO A 249 7.00 14.43 -10.39
N ASP A 250 7.00 15.74 -10.12
CA ASP A 250 7.47 16.29 -8.85
C ASP A 250 6.48 15.97 -7.73
N VAL A 251 5.17 16.03 -7.99
CA VAL A 251 4.13 15.62 -7.03
C VAL A 251 4.22 14.13 -6.69
N LEU A 252 4.42 13.26 -7.68
CA LEU A 252 4.58 11.82 -7.46
C LEU A 252 5.87 11.51 -6.68
N ARG A 253 6.98 12.15 -7.03
CA ARG A 253 8.26 12.01 -6.30
C ARG A 253 8.17 12.53 -4.87
N ALA A 254 7.44 13.63 -4.64
CA ALA A 254 7.19 14.16 -3.29
C ALA A 254 6.33 13.21 -2.43
N GLU A 255 5.52 12.35 -3.05
CA GLU A 255 4.80 11.25 -2.37
C GLU A 255 5.70 10.02 -2.13
N GLY A 256 6.96 10.05 -2.57
CA GLY A 256 7.90 8.93 -2.46
C GLY A 256 7.70 7.85 -3.54
N LEU A 257 7.11 8.20 -4.68
CA LEU A 257 6.96 7.30 -5.83
C LEU A 257 8.04 7.58 -6.87
N ILE A 258 8.48 6.52 -7.55
CA ILE A 258 9.35 6.67 -8.72
C ILE A 258 8.48 7.09 -9.90
N CYS A 259 8.82 8.22 -10.52
CA CYS A 259 8.23 8.67 -11.78
C CYS A 259 9.33 8.95 -12.81
N HIS A 260 9.41 8.10 -13.83
CA HIS A 260 10.23 8.34 -15.01
C HIS A 260 9.56 9.36 -15.92
N ILE A 261 10.33 9.97 -16.82
CA ILE A 261 9.80 10.85 -17.86
C ILE A 261 10.17 10.21 -19.20
N PHE A 262 9.17 9.85 -19.99
CA PHE A 262 9.40 9.27 -21.31
C PHE A 262 10.01 10.32 -22.25
N ASP A 263 10.91 9.89 -23.15
CA ASP A 263 11.59 10.80 -24.08
C ASP A 263 10.59 11.56 -24.96
N GLY A 264 10.59 12.89 -24.79
CA GLY A 264 9.69 13.81 -25.48
C GLY A 264 8.34 14.05 -24.79
N ALA A 265 8.09 13.47 -23.61
CA ALA A 265 6.80 13.58 -22.91
C ALA A 265 6.32 15.02 -22.70
N LEU A 266 7.21 15.96 -22.38
CA LEU A 266 6.85 17.36 -22.16
C LEU A 266 6.35 18.10 -23.41
N ASN A 267 6.52 17.50 -24.60
CA ASN A 267 6.02 18.03 -25.87
C ASN A 267 5.04 17.05 -26.55
N ASN A 268 4.54 16.06 -25.82
CA ASN A 268 3.70 15.00 -26.34
C ASN A 268 2.31 15.11 -25.75
N GLY A 269 1.36 15.65 -26.51
CA GLY A 269 -0.03 15.86 -26.14
C GLY A 269 -0.84 16.43 -27.32
N HIS A 270 -2.17 16.33 -27.24
CA HIS A 270 -3.09 16.74 -28.32
C HIS A 270 -3.72 18.12 -28.09
N GLY A 271 -3.05 18.97 -27.32
CA GLY A 271 -3.49 20.31 -26.92
C GLY A 271 -3.45 20.50 -25.40
N ASP A 272 -3.66 21.74 -24.98
CA ASP A 272 -3.55 22.11 -23.57
C ASP A 272 -4.78 21.70 -22.76
N PHE A 273 -4.57 21.30 -21.51
CA PHE A 273 -5.69 21.11 -20.58
C PHE A 273 -6.46 22.40 -20.30
N GLY A 274 -7.79 22.29 -20.25
CA GLY A 274 -8.63 23.27 -19.57
C GLY A 274 -8.52 23.13 -18.04
N LEU A 275 -9.62 23.35 -17.32
CA LEU A 275 -9.67 22.98 -15.90
C LEU A 275 -9.58 21.46 -15.76
N ILE A 276 -8.54 21.00 -15.06
CA ILE A 276 -8.37 19.61 -14.64
C ILE A 276 -9.40 19.31 -13.55
N TRP A 277 -10.26 18.35 -13.83
CA TRP A 277 -11.35 17.89 -12.98
C TRP A 277 -10.91 16.78 -12.02
N GLY A 278 -10.01 15.89 -12.46
CA GLY A 278 -9.63 14.69 -11.70
C GLY A 278 -8.94 13.63 -12.55
N ILE A 279 -9.12 12.36 -12.16
CA ILE A 279 -8.39 11.21 -12.70
C ILE A 279 -9.37 10.13 -13.19
N VAL A 280 -9.07 9.55 -14.36
CA VAL A 280 -9.68 8.30 -14.81
C VAL A 280 -8.62 7.20 -14.76
N GLY A 281 -8.89 6.16 -13.99
CA GLY A 281 -8.01 5.00 -13.87
C GLY A 281 -8.32 3.91 -14.87
N HIS A 282 -7.26 3.30 -15.40
CA HIS A 282 -7.29 2.25 -16.41
C HIS A 282 -6.33 1.09 -16.10
N HIS A 283 -6.48 0.00 -16.84
CA HIS A 283 -5.60 -1.12 -17.08
C HIS A 283 -5.48 -1.36 -18.59
N MET A 284 -4.31 -1.82 -19.02
CA MET A 284 -4.00 -1.97 -20.44
C MET A 284 -4.64 -3.19 -21.13
N GLY A 285 -5.28 -4.09 -20.38
CA GLY A 285 -5.84 -5.34 -20.91
C GLY A 285 -4.80 -6.39 -21.30
N SER A 286 -3.53 -6.14 -20.99
CA SER A 286 -2.39 -7.05 -21.16
C SER A 286 -1.33 -6.76 -20.09
N ALA A 287 -0.48 -7.74 -19.79
CA ALA A 287 0.65 -7.58 -18.87
C ALA A 287 1.90 -8.30 -19.37
N GLY A 288 3.07 -7.71 -19.11
CA GLY A 288 4.37 -8.23 -19.54
C GLY A 288 4.70 -8.03 -21.02
N THR A 289 3.82 -7.41 -21.80
CA THR A 289 3.95 -7.27 -23.26
C THR A 289 3.96 -5.83 -23.76
N SER A 290 3.75 -4.82 -22.90
CA SER A 290 3.58 -3.44 -23.33
C SER A 290 4.07 -2.47 -22.25
N GLY A 291 5.05 -1.65 -22.59
CA GLY A 291 5.64 -0.63 -21.70
C GLY A 291 5.15 0.79 -22.03
N PRO A 292 5.71 1.82 -21.38
CA PRO A 292 5.25 3.21 -21.50
C PRO A 292 5.27 3.73 -22.95
N GLY A 293 6.14 3.22 -23.82
CA GLY A 293 6.17 3.58 -25.24
C GLY A 293 4.88 3.25 -26.00
N SER A 294 4.16 2.20 -25.62
CA SER A 294 2.86 1.83 -26.22
C SER A 294 1.76 2.85 -25.89
N ILE A 295 1.91 3.57 -24.77
CA ILE A 295 1.01 4.62 -24.32
C ILE A 295 1.43 5.97 -24.89
N ALA A 296 2.73 6.29 -24.84
CA ALA A 296 3.26 7.56 -25.32
C ALA A 296 3.16 7.72 -26.85
N ARG A 297 3.22 6.61 -27.60
CA ARG A 297 3.26 6.58 -29.07
C ARG A 297 2.28 5.55 -29.64
N HIS A 298 1.07 5.48 -29.10
CA HIS A 298 0.06 4.54 -29.56
C HIS A 298 -0.21 4.75 -31.07
N PRO A 299 -0.21 3.69 -31.89
CA PRO A 299 -0.21 3.82 -33.36
C PRO A 299 -1.44 4.55 -33.93
N SER A 300 -2.58 4.46 -33.24
CA SER A 300 -3.83 5.11 -33.68
C SER A 300 -4.21 6.34 -32.87
N LEU A 301 -3.61 6.53 -31.69
CA LEU A 301 -4.03 7.57 -30.74
C LEU A 301 -2.91 8.59 -30.47
N GLY A 302 -1.66 8.34 -30.84
CA GLY A 302 -0.54 9.13 -30.33
C GLY A 302 -0.44 8.96 -28.81
N LEU A 303 -0.52 10.05 -28.04
CA LEU A 303 -0.64 9.96 -26.59
C LEU A 303 -1.98 9.33 -26.18
N ALA A 304 -1.93 8.09 -25.70
CA ALA A 304 -3.11 7.36 -25.23
C ALA A 304 -3.48 7.67 -23.78
N SER A 305 -2.52 7.99 -22.91
CA SER A 305 -2.73 8.37 -21.50
C SER A 305 -1.50 9.15 -20.98
N GLN A 306 -1.67 10.04 -20.00
CA GLN A 306 -0.57 10.84 -19.46
C GLN A 306 0.40 10.00 -18.65
N LEU A 307 -0.11 9.04 -17.87
CA LEU A 307 0.70 8.21 -16.98
C LEU A 307 0.59 6.73 -17.35
N TYR A 308 1.75 6.06 -17.33
CA TYR A 308 1.88 4.61 -17.27
C TYR A 308 2.25 4.19 -15.84
N LEU A 309 1.70 3.08 -15.35
CA LEU A 309 2.06 2.48 -14.07
C LEU A 309 2.44 1.00 -14.25
N GLY A 310 3.71 0.66 -14.04
CA GLY A 310 4.20 -0.71 -14.16
C GLY A 310 3.73 -1.64 -13.03
N ARG A 311 3.84 -2.95 -13.24
CA ARG A 311 3.53 -3.96 -12.19
C ARG A 311 4.43 -3.87 -10.95
N ASN A 312 5.59 -3.24 -11.08
CA ASN A 312 6.53 -2.93 -10.01
C ASN A 312 6.17 -1.66 -9.22
N GLY A 313 5.08 -0.96 -9.57
CA GLY A 313 4.68 0.28 -8.89
C GLY A 313 5.39 1.55 -9.35
N GLU A 314 6.17 1.48 -10.44
CA GLU A 314 6.85 2.66 -10.97
C GLU A 314 5.98 3.38 -12.01
N TYR A 315 5.89 4.70 -11.88
CA TYR A 315 5.23 5.57 -12.84
C TYR A 315 6.16 5.96 -13.99
N THR A 316 5.58 6.22 -15.16
CA THR A 316 6.23 6.95 -16.24
C THR A 316 5.27 8.02 -16.77
N LEU A 317 5.72 9.27 -16.82
CA LEU A 317 5.04 10.33 -17.56
C LEU A 317 5.25 10.11 -19.06
N CYS A 318 4.18 9.74 -19.76
CA CYS A 318 4.18 9.43 -21.19
C CYS A 318 3.95 10.68 -22.05
N GLY A 319 3.27 11.68 -21.50
CA GLY A 319 2.94 12.93 -22.18
C GLY A 319 2.28 13.94 -21.25
N VAL A 320 2.21 15.19 -21.69
CA VAL A 320 1.53 16.29 -21.01
C VAL A 320 0.51 16.92 -21.95
N GLY A 321 -0.59 17.42 -21.42
CA GLY A 321 -1.74 17.86 -22.23
C GLY A 321 -2.73 16.74 -22.52
N ILE A 322 -3.65 16.99 -23.44
CA ILE A 322 -4.78 16.09 -23.74
C ILE A 322 -4.28 14.74 -24.27
N ALA A 323 -4.79 13.65 -23.69
CA ALA A 323 -4.58 12.27 -24.15
C ALA A 323 -5.92 11.61 -24.49
N TRP A 324 -5.93 10.67 -25.42
CA TRP A 324 -7.15 9.98 -25.86
C TRP A 324 -7.45 8.72 -25.03
N HIS A 325 -7.69 8.87 -23.72
CA HIS A 325 -7.83 7.75 -22.79
C HIS A 325 -9.29 7.39 -22.44
N ALA A 326 -10.21 8.36 -22.38
CA ALA A 326 -11.54 8.16 -21.80
C ALA A 326 -12.60 7.70 -22.82
N GLY A 327 -12.52 8.11 -24.08
CA GLY A 327 -13.53 7.80 -25.09
C GLY A 327 -14.96 8.20 -24.69
N GLU A 328 -15.97 7.49 -25.21
CA GLU A 328 -17.37 7.72 -24.87
C GLU A 328 -17.69 7.34 -23.41
N GLY A 329 -18.62 8.06 -22.78
CA GLY A 329 -19.03 7.79 -21.41
C GLY A 329 -19.69 9.00 -20.74
N SER A 330 -20.06 8.82 -19.48
CA SER A 330 -20.66 9.89 -18.69
C SER A 330 -20.41 9.68 -17.21
N TRP A 331 -20.12 10.77 -16.52
CA TRP A 331 -20.04 10.81 -15.06
C TRP A 331 -20.53 12.16 -14.58
N ASN A 332 -21.10 12.20 -13.37
CA ASN A 332 -21.59 13.45 -12.82
C ASN A 332 -20.45 14.48 -12.68
N GLY A 333 -20.65 15.68 -13.22
CA GLY A 333 -19.66 16.75 -13.21
C GLY A 333 -18.64 16.73 -14.35
N LEU A 334 -18.72 15.77 -15.29
CA LEU A 334 -17.95 15.77 -16.53
C LEU A 334 -18.88 15.93 -17.75
N PRO A 335 -18.45 16.64 -18.82
CA PRO A 335 -19.22 16.69 -20.06
C PRO A 335 -19.28 15.31 -20.70
N LYS A 336 -20.47 14.87 -21.09
CA LYS A 336 -20.67 13.55 -21.73
C LYS A 336 -19.75 13.41 -22.95
N ASN A 337 -19.05 12.28 -23.05
CA ASN A 337 -18.10 11.94 -24.12
C ASN A 337 -16.90 12.89 -24.27
N ASP A 338 -16.63 13.77 -23.30
CA ASP A 338 -15.53 14.74 -23.37
C ASP A 338 -14.79 14.85 -22.01
N ALA A 339 -14.30 13.70 -21.53
CA ALA A 339 -13.45 13.64 -20.34
C ALA A 339 -11.97 13.87 -20.64
N ASN A 340 -11.48 13.56 -21.85
CA ASN A 340 -10.06 13.65 -22.22
C ASN A 340 -9.44 15.03 -21.97
N SER A 341 -10.20 16.10 -22.18
CA SER A 341 -9.78 17.49 -21.97
C SER A 341 -9.83 17.95 -20.51
N ARG A 342 -10.29 17.09 -19.60
CA ARG A 342 -10.62 17.39 -18.20
C ARG A 342 -9.95 16.46 -17.21
N THR A 343 -9.51 15.27 -17.61
CA THR A 343 -9.00 14.27 -16.69
C THR A 343 -7.60 13.80 -17.04
N ILE A 344 -6.83 13.47 -16.02
CA ILE A 344 -5.55 12.78 -16.16
C ILE A 344 -5.85 11.28 -16.24
N GLY A 345 -5.32 10.62 -17.27
CA GLY A 345 -5.35 9.16 -17.41
C GLY A 345 -4.19 8.50 -16.67
N ILE A 346 -4.45 7.38 -16.00
CA ILE A 346 -3.43 6.46 -15.48
C ILE A 346 -3.66 5.09 -16.11
N GLU A 347 -2.74 4.64 -16.95
CA GLU A 347 -2.75 3.32 -17.58
C GLU A 347 -1.83 2.36 -16.84
N ALA A 348 -2.42 1.41 -16.12
CA ALA A 348 -1.64 0.40 -15.39
C ALA A 348 -1.40 -0.84 -16.24
N GLU A 349 -0.16 -1.34 -16.20
CA GLU A 349 0.23 -2.62 -16.78
C GLU A 349 -0.48 -3.75 -16.03
N ASN A 350 -1.65 -4.14 -16.51
CA ASN A 350 -2.46 -5.18 -15.91
C ASN A 350 -3.41 -5.75 -16.97
N SER A 351 -3.61 -7.06 -16.97
CA SER A 351 -4.57 -7.74 -17.86
C SER A 351 -6.03 -7.53 -17.46
N GLY A 352 -6.26 -7.02 -16.25
CA GLY A 352 -7.57 -6.80 -15.66
C GLY A 352 -8.16 -8.04 -15.00
N THR A 353 -7.54 -9.21 -15.14
CA THR A 353 -8.01 -10.48 -14.54
C THR A 353 -6.95 -11.14 -13.66
N GLU A 354 -5.68 -10.84 -13.87
CA GLU A 354 -4.55 -11.43 -13.11
C GLU A 354 -4.38 -10.85 -11.69
N GLY A 355 -5.20 -9.87 -11.31
CA GLY A 355 -5.14 -9.19 -10.02
C GLY A 355 -4.06 -8.10 -9.96
N TRP A 356 -4.15 -7.26 -8.93
CA TRP A 356 -3.22 -6.15 -8.69
C TRP A 356 -2.12 -6.59 -7.72
N THR A 357 -0.84 -6.41 -8.06
CA THR A 357 0.22 -6.67 -7.06
C THR A 357 0.07 -5.66 -5.90
N PRO A 358 0.45 -6.02 -4.67
CA PRO A 358 0.41 -5.08 -3.55
C PRO A 358 1.17 -3.78 -3.85
N VAL A 359 2.36 -3.89 -4.47
CA VAL A 359 3.19 -2.73 -4.84
C VAL A 359 2.56 -1.86 -5.94
N GLN A 360 1.95 -2.48 -6.96
CA GLN A 360 1.25 -1.72 -8.01
C GLN A 360 0.01 -1.03 -7.45
N TYR A 361 -0.78 -1.70 -6.61
CA TYR A 361 -1.97 -1.12 -6.01
C TYR A 361 -1.63 0.04 -5.05
N ASP A 362 -0.64 -0.14 -4.17
CA ASP A 362 -0.16 0.90 -3.26
C ASP A 362 0.31 2.13 -4.04
N ALA A 363 1.18 1.93 -5.03
CA ALA A 363 1.65 3.00 -5.90
C ALA A 363 0.49 3.71 -6.61
N TYR A 364 -0.49 2.96 -7.11
CA TYR A 364 -1.68 3.52 -7.75
C TYR A 364 -2.42 4.47 -6.80
N MET A 365 -2.75 4.00 -5.59
CA MET A 365 -3.55 4.79 -4.64
C MET A 365 -2.79 5.99 -4.12
N ARG A 366 -1.47 5.85 -3.87
CA ARG A 366 -0.60 6.96 -3.48
C ARG A 366 -0.47 7.99 -4.58
N GLY A 367 -0.30 7.56 -5.84
CA GLY A 367 -0.20 8.47 -6.99
C GLY A 367 -1.50 9.24 -7.23
N VAL A 368 -2.64 8.56 -7.18
CA VAL A 368 -3.97 9.19 -7.24
C VAL A 368 -4.13 10.20 -6.10
N GLY A 369 -3.83 9.80 -4.87
CA GLY A 369 -3.99 10.67 -3.70
C GLY A 369 -3.08 11.90 -3.76
N ALA A 370 -1.84 11.75 -4.20
CA ALA A 370 -0.90 12.86 -4.35
C ALA A 370 -1.34 13.86 -5.41
N ILE A 371 -1.75 13.39 -6.59
CA ILE A 371 -2.24 14.25 -7.68
C ILE A 371 -3.52 14.98 -7.26
N LEU A 372 -4.49 14.29 -6.67
CA LEU A 372 -5.74 14.93 -6.23
C LEU A 372 -5.51 15.91 -5.09
N ARG A 373 -4.62 15.61 -4.15
CA ARG A 373 -4.24 16.55 -3.07
C ARG A 373 -3.53 17.79 -3.62
N ALA A 374 -2.66 17.63 -4.62
CA ALA A 374 -2.01 18.76 -5.30
C ALA A 374 -3.03 19.65 -6.05
N LEU A 375 -4.09 19.06 -6.59
CA LEU A 375 -5.22 19.75 -7.20
C LEU A 375 -6.24 20.27 -6.18
N GLU A 376 -6.05 19.99 -4.88
CA GLU A 376 -6.96 20.26 -3.76
C GLU A 376 -8.38 19.72 -4.00
N TYR A 377 -8.47 18.47 -4.45
CA TYR A 377 -9.70 17.70 -4.62
C TYR A 377 -9.75 16.48 -3.68
N GLY A 378 -10.97 15.97 -3.46
CA GLY A 378 -11.21 14.69 -2.81
C GLY A 378 -11.20 13.51 -3.79
N SER A 379 -11.21 12.30 -3.25
CA SER A 379 -11.26 11.03 -4.00
C SER A 379 -12.54 10.83 -4.83
N ASP A 380 -13.57 11.65 -4.63
CA ASP A 380 -14.76 11.72 -5.51
C ASP A 380 -14.41 12.07 -6.96
N ARG A 381 -13.20 12.63 -7.17
CA ARG A 381 -12.61 12.94 -8.47
C ARG A 381 -11.72 11.84 -9.04
N PHE A 382 -11.76 10.64 -8.45
CA PHE A 382 -11.17 9.43 -9.01
C PHE A 382 -12.26 8.43 -9.42
N ILE A 383 -12.29 8.10 -10.71
CA ILE A 383 -13.24 7.14 -11.29
C ILE A 383 -12.50 6.09 -12.12
N GLY A 384 -13.04 4.89 -12.17
CA GLY A 384 -12.57 3.85 -13.10
C GLY A 384 -13.20 4.04 -14.48
N HIS A 385 -12.52 3.60 -15.54
CA HIS A 385 -13.07 3.66 -16.89
C HIS A 385 -14.40 2.91 -17.07
N LYS A 386 -14.65 1.89 -16.26
CA LYS A 386 -15.86 1.07 -16.18
C LYS A 386 -17.04 1.82 -15.60
N GLU A 387 -16.76 2.82 -14.79
CA GLU A 387 -17.77 3.70 -14.22
C GLU A 387 -18.10 4.82 -15.21
N TRP A 388 -17.10 5.36 -15.90
CA TRP A 388 -17.27 6.29 -17.00
C TRP A 388 -18.02 5.68 -18.20
N GLY A 389 -17.54 4.53 -18.66
CA GLY A 389 -18.01 3.78 -19.83
C GLY A 389 -19.01 2.68 -19.51
N ALA A 390 -19.74 2.79 -18.39
CA ALA A 390 -20.68 1.75 -17.93
C ALA A 390 -21.71 1.35 -19.00
N ILE A 391 -22.19 2.32 -19.79
CA ILE A 391 -23.14 2.10 -20.89
C ILE A 391 -22.56 1.21 -21.99
N GLN A 392 -21.24 1.21 -22.16
CA GLN A 392 -20.53 0.37 -23.12
C GLN A 392 -20.10 -0.98 -22.53
N GLY A 393 -20.42 -1.26 -21.26
CA GLY A 393 -19.99 -2.49 -20.60
C GLY A 393 -18.47 -2.58 -20.37
N LYS A 394 -17.77 -1.44 -20.31
CA LYS A 394 -16.34 -1.41 -20.02
C LYS A 394 -16.06 -2.02 -18.64
N TRP A 395 -14.99 -2.81 -18.54
CA TRP A 395 -14.59 -3.55 -17.33
C TRP A 395 -13.42 -2.89 -16.57
N ASP A 396 -12.75 -1.98 -17.24
CA ASP A 396 -11.50 -1.34 -16.83
C ASP A 396 -11.65 -0.31 -15.67
N PRO A 397 -10.81 -0.24 -14.60
CA PRO A 397 -9.74 -1.13 -14.20
C PRO A 397 -10.32 -2.42 -13.64
N GLY A 398 -9.91 -3.52 -14.27
CA GLY A 398 -10.41 -4.85 -13.96
C GLY A 398 -9.97 -5.30 -12.58
N GLY A 399 -10.87 -5.95 -11.83
CA GLY A 399 -10.60 -6.50 -10.49
C GLY A 399 -10.41 -5.46 -9.38
N MET A 400 -10.36 -4.17 -9.70
CA MET A 400 -10.21 -3.10 -8.71
C MET A 400 -11.58 -2.70 -8.15
N ASP A 401 -11.81 -2.85 -6.84
CA ASP A 401 -12.96 -2.24 -6.18
C ASP A 401 -12.77 -0.71 -6.11
N MET A 402 -13.58 0.04 -6.85
CA MET A 402 -13.46 1.49 -6.93
C MET A 402 -13.89 2.21 -5.64
N ASN A 403 -14.75 1.61 -4.82
CA ASN A 403 -15.11 2.18 -3.52
C ASN A 403 -13.93 2.07 -2.55
N LYS A 404 -13.30 0.90 -2.50
CA LYS A 404 -12.04 0.69 -1.77
C LYS A 404 -10.94 1.63 -2.29
N ALA A 405 -10.79 1.72 -3.61
CA ALA A 405 -9.78 2.58 -4.23
C ALA A 405 -9.95 4.08 -3.88
N ARG A 406 -11.19 4.59 -3.89
CA ARG A 406 -11.47 5.97 -3.43
C ARG A 406 -11.20 6.15 -1.94
N ARG A 407 -11.61 5.19 -1.11
CA ARG A 407 -11.36 5.25 0.34
C ARG A 407 -9.86 5.26 0.65
N ASP A 408 -9.08 4.41 -0.02
CA ASP A 408 -7.65 4.28 0.20
C ASP A 408 -6.88 5.51 -0.33
N SER A 409 -7.23 6.01 -1.51
CA SER A 409 -6.69 7.29 -2.02
C SER A 409 -7.14 8.51 -1.20
N GLN A 410 -8.34 8.51 -0.62
CA GLN A 410 -8.77 9.57 0.31
C GLN A 410 -7.91 9.60 1.56
N ALA A 411 -7.52 8.44 2.09
CA ALA A 411 -6.65 8.39 3.24
C ALA A 411 -5.27 9.00 2.93
N VAL A 412 -4.74 8.79 1.71
CA VAL A 412 -3.54 9.49 1.20
C VAL A 412 -3.77 11.00 1.09
N ILE A 413 -4.91 11.44 0.55
CA ILE A 413 -5.25 12.88 0.45
C ILE A 413 -5.28 13.53 1.83
N ASP A 414 -5.92 12.89 2.80
CA ASP A 414 -6.12 13.43 4.15
C ASP A 414 -4.84 13.38 5.01
N ARG A 415 -3.74 12.79 4.50
CA ARG A 415 -2.55 12.40 5.28
C ARG A 415 -2.94 11.63 6.55
N ARG A 416 -4.08 10.94 6.52
CA ARG A 416 -4.49 10.05 7.60
C ARG A 416 -3.59 8.83 7.52
N PRO A 417 -3.12 8.29 8.65
CA PRO A 417 -2.61 6.92 8.62
C PRO A 417 -3.73 6.05 8.06
N THR A 418 -3.47 5.34 6.96
CA THR A 418 -4.30 4.24 6.44
C THR A 418 -4.29 3.10 7.46
N VAL A 419 -4.89 3.32 8.63
CA VAL A 419 -4.93 2.32 9.70
C VAL A 419 -6.24 2.43 10.48
N ALA A 420 -7.34 2.23 9.79
CA ALA A 420 -8.14 1.10 10.22
C ALA A 420 -7.77 -0.02 9.24
N ILE A 421 -7.29 -1.17 9.72
CA ILE A 421 -7.48 -2.40 8.96
C ILE A 421 -8.99 -2.56 8.95
N VAL A 422 -9.60 -2.02 7.90
CA VAL A 422 -11.03 -2.11 7.69
C VAL A 422 -11.27 -3.55 7.31
N ASN A 423 -12.05 -4.25 8.13
CA ASN A 423 -12.51 -5.57 7.77
C ASN A 423 -13.40 -5.44 6.53
N GLU A 424 -12.86 -5.74 5.36
CA GLU A 424 -13.56 -5.58 4.08
C GLU A 424 -14.78 -6.50 3.98
N ILE A 425 -14.77 -7.65 4.67
CA ILE A 425 -15.92 -8.53 4.79
C ILE A 425 -17.03 -7.83 5.57
N ASP A 426 -16.71 -7.22 6.72
CA ASP A 426 -17.70 -6.51 7.52
C ASP A 426 -18.22 -5.26 6.80
N GLU A 427 -17.38 -4.53 6.07
CA GLU A 427 -17.84 -3.39 5.26
C GLU A 427 -18.70 -3.82 4.09
N SER A 428 -18.36 -4.94 3.44
CA SER A 428 -19.19 -5.51 2.39
C SER A 428 -20.55 -5.92 2.94
N ALA A 429 -20.60 -6.53 4.13
CA ALA A 429 -21.85 -6.86 4.82
C ALA A 429 -22.68 -5.61 5.15
N LYS A 430 -22.06 -4.51 5.60
CA LYS A 430 -22.76 -3.23 5.86
C LYS A 430 -23.41 -2.66 4.59
N ARG A 431 -22.73 -2.78 3.44
CA ARG A 431 -23.27 -2.34 2.14
C ARG A 431 -24.36 -3.27 1.62
N ASN A 432 -24.34 -4.54 2.03
CA ASN A 432 -25.20 -5.61 1.56
C ASN A 432 -26.04 -6.20 2.70
N PRO A 433 -27.00 -5.46 3.29
CA PRO A 433 -27.76 -5.92 4.46
C PRO A 433 -28.57 -7.21 4.21
N TRP A 434 -28.81 -7.56 2.94
CA TRP A 434 -29.49 -8.79 2.54
C TRP A 434 -28.70 -10.08 2.87
N VAL A 435 -27.37 -9.99 3.09
CA VAL A 435 -26.54 -11.17 3.46
C VAL A 435 -26.97 -11.80 4.78
N GLY A 436 -27.70 -11.04 5.61
CA GLY A 436 -28.19 -11.50 6.90
C GLY A 436 -27.13 -11.44 8.00
N ASP A 437 -27.41 -12.13 9.10
CA ASP A 437 -26.54 -12.14 10.28
C ASP A 437 -25.25 -12.92 10.03
N ARG A 438 -24.18 -12.52 10.72
CA ARG A 438 -22.91 -13.23 10.69
C ARG A 438 -23.01 -14.51 11.50
N VAL A 439 -22.79 -15.65 10.85
CA VAL A 439 -22.94 -16.99 11.46
C VAL A 439 -21.69 -17.38 12.25
N ARG A 440 -20.51 -16.93 11.80
CA ARG A 440 -19.22 -17.18 12.46
C ARG A 440 -18.48 -15.88 12.77
N PRO A 441 -18.02 -15.67 14.01
CA PRO A 441 -17.25 -14.48 14.36
C PRO A 441 -15.84 -14.49 13.75
N GLU A 442 -15.28 -15.65 13.44
CA GLU A 442 -14.00 -15.78 12.75
C GLU A 442 -14.14 -15.69 11.22
N GLU A 443 -13.11 -15.15 10.57
CA GLU A 443 -12.91 -15.32 9.13
C GLU A 443 -12.14 -16.60 8.86
N ILE A 444 -12.44 -17.24 7.73
CA ILE A 444 -11.76 -18.45 7.29
C ILE A 444 -10.72 -18.06 6.25
N THR A 445 -9.45 -18.40 6.47
CA THR A 445 -8.41 -18.26 5.44
C THR A 445 -8.67 -19.26 4.31
N ILE A 446 -8.71 -18.76 3.07
CA ILE A 446 -9.04 -19.54 1.87
C ILE A 446 -8.01 -19.28 0.76
N GLY A 447 -8.10 -20.05 -0.34
CA GLY A 447 -7.14 -19.98 -1.44
C GLY A 447 -5.84 -20.74 -1.20
N ALA A 448 -5.08 -20.96 -2.27
CA ALA A 448 -3.77 -21.61 -2.21
C ALA A 448 -2.67 -20.67 -1.69
N ASP A 449 -2.82 -19.37 -1.96
CA ASP A 449 -1.91 -18.29 -1.54
C ASP A 449 -2.04 -17.90 -0.07
N GLN A 450 -3.06 -18.40 0.64
CA GLN A 450 -3.39 -18.03 2.03
C GLN A 450 -3.73 -16.54 2.23
N LEU A 451 -3.95 -15.80 1.14
CA LEU A 451 -4.28 -14.37 1.17
C LEU A 451 -5.78 -14.12 1.23
N GLY A 452 -6.60 -15.07 0.78
CA GLY A 452 -8.06 -14.96 0.81
C GLY A 452 -8.65 -15.09 2.21
N ARG A 453 -9.79 -14.45 2.43
CA ARG A 453 -10.62 -14.57 3.62
C ARG A 453 -12.08 -14.82 3.24
N LEU A 454 -12.80 -15.53 4.09
CA LEU A 454 -14.20 -15.87 3.90
C LEU A 454 -15.00 -15.57 5.16
N GLY A 455 -16.06 -14.77 5.01
CA GLY A 455 -17.08 -14.54 6.01
C GLY A 455 -18.34 -15.35 5.74
N VAL A 456 -18.89 -15.99 6.77
CA VAL A 456 -20.11 -16.80 6.68
C VAL A 456 -21.29 -16.01 7.23
N PHE A 457 -22.30 -15.77 6.41
CA PHE A 457 -23.54 -15.07 6.76
C PHE A 457 -24.75 -15.94 6.45
N THR A 458 -25.91 -15.61 7.04
CA THR A 458 -27.11 -16.45 6.97
C THR A 458 -27.59 -16.71 5.54
N ASN A 459 -27.44 -15.73 4.64
CA ASN A 459 -27.93 -15.82 3.26
C ASN A 459 -26.80 -15.76 2.20
N ALA A 460 -25.54 -15.66 2.63
CA ALA A 460 -24.41 -15.47 1.72
C ALA A 460 -23.08 -15.89 2.34
N HIS A 461 -22.09 -16.09 1.48
CA HIS A 461 -20.68 -16.03 1.87
C HIS A 461 -20.04 -14.78 1.29
N ILE A 462 -19.26 -14.05 2.08
CA ILE A 462 -18.48 -12.91 1.58
C ILE A 462 -17.03 -13.34 1.41
N TYR A 463 -16.55 -13.36 0.17
CA TYR A 463 -15.17 -13.64 -0.17
C TYR A 463 -14.39 -12.34 -0.24
N PHE A 464 -13.26 -12.28 0.46
CA PHE A 464 -12.27 -11.23 0.32
C PHE A 464 -10.97 -11.79 -0.24
N HIS A 465 -10.37 -11.06 -1.17
CA HIS A 465 -8.97 -11.24 -1.55
C HIS A 465 -8.31 -9.87 -1.75
N PRO A 466 -7.04 -9.66 -1.35
CA PRO A 466 -6.37 -8.37 -1.46
C PRO A 466 -6.36 -7.79 -2.89
N THR A 467 -6.36 -8.65 -3.90
CA THR A 467 -6.30 -8.25 -5.31
C THR A 467 -7.66 -8.04 -5.96
N THR A 468 -8.76 -8.50 -5.35
CA THR A 468 -10.11 -8.40 -5.92
C THR A 468 -11.07 -7.57 -5.06
N GLY A 469 -10.88 -7.52 -3.74
CA GLY A 469 -11.82 -6.89 -2.80
C GLY A 469 -12.77 -7.89 -2.15
N ALA A 470 -13.84 -7.40 -1.52
CA ALA A 470 -14.80 -8.22 -0.77
C ALA A 470 -16.18 -8.25 -1.42
N TYR A 471 -16.61 -9.41 -1.90
CA TYR A 471 -17.89 -9.60 -2.59
C TYR A 471 -18.73 -10.72 -1.96
N PRO A 472 -20.02 -10.46 -1.69
CA PRO A 472 -20.97 -11.48 -1.28
C PRO A 472 -21.37 -12.38 -2.45
N ILE A 473 -21.56 -13.66 -2.17
CA ILE A 473 -22.10 -14.66 -3.07
C ILE A 473 -23.36 -15.23 -2.41
N PRO A 474 -24.57 -15.04 -2.99
CA PRO A 474 -25.82 -15.47 -2.36
C PRO A 474 -25.95 -16.99 -2.31
N HIS A 475 -26.48 -17.49 -1.21
CA HIS A 475 -26.96 -18.86 -1.07
C HIS A 475 -28.26 -19.05 -1.86
N LYS A 476 -28.73 -20.29 -1.95
CA LYS A 476 -30.04 -20.59 -2.54
C LYS A 476 -31.19 -19.96 -1.76
N ASP A 477 -32.21 -19.53 -2.49
CA ASP A 477 -33.54 -19.30 -1.95
C ASP A 477 -34.09 -20.64 -1.38
N PRO A 478 -34.53 -20.69 -0.11
CA PRO A 478 -35.13 -21.90 0.47
C PRO A 478 -36.31 -22.48 -0.33
N ALA A 479 -37.02 -21.65 -1.11
CA ALA A 479 -38.15 -22.06 -1.95
C ALA A 479 -37.71 -22.64 -3.30
N ILE A 480 -36.46 -22.43 -3.73
CA ILE A 480 -35.95 -22.85 -5.04
C ILE A 480 -34.62 -23.58 -4.84
N GLU A 481 -34.65 -24.91 -4.89
CA GLU A 481 -33.49 -25.77 -4.57
C GLU A 481 -32.21 -25.38 -5.33
N LYS A 482 -32.35 -24.90 -6.57
CA LYS A 482 -31.26 -24.62 -7.51
C LYS A 482 -31.13 -23.13 -7.90
N SER A 483 -31.30 -22.19 -6.97
CA SER A 483 -31.13 -20.73 -7.23
C SER A 483 -29.82 -20.12 -6.73
N GLY A 484 -29.09 -20.81 -5.86
CA GLY A 484 -27.92 -20.26 -5.18
C GLY A 484 -26.66 -20.21 -6.04
N LEU A 485 -26.02 -19.05 -6.11
CA LEU A 485 -24.73 -18.88 -6.77
C LEU A 485 -23.60 -19.53 -5.97
N PHE A 486 -23.66 -19.50 -4.65
CA PHE A 486 -22.62 -20.07 -3.79
C PHE A 486 -22.54 -21.60 -3.95
N GLU A 487 -23.68 -22.28 -4.01
CA GLU A 487 -23.75 -23.73 -4.24
C GLU A 487 -23.27 -24.11 -5.64
N ALA A 488 -23.62 -23.32 -6.65
CA ALA A 488 -23.12 -23.50 -8.01
C ALA A 488 -21.59 -23.30 -8.10
N TYR A 489 -21.07 -22.29 -7.42
CA TYR A 489 -19.63 -22.03 -7.32
C TYR A 489 -18.90 -23.16 -6.59
N GLY A 490 -19.52 -23.76 -5.57
CA GLY A 490 -18.99 -24.92 -4.87
C GLY A 490 -18.89 -26.17 -5.75
N ALA A 491 -19.87 -26.41 -6.62
CA ALA A 491 -19.82 -27.49 -7.61
C ALA A 491 -18.67 -27.32 -8.63
N LEU A 492 -18.14 -26.09 -8.77
CA LEU A 492 -17.03 -25.74 -9.65
C LEU A 492 -15.68 -25.66 -8.91
N GLY A 493 -15.63 -26.02 -7.64
CA GLY A 493 -14.39 -26.05 -6.84
C GLY A 493 -14.05 -24.75 -6.10
N TYR A 494 -15.02 -23.84 -5.93
CA TYR A 494 -14.83 -22.55 -5.25
C TYR A 494 -13.64 -21.74 -5.81
N GLU A 495 -12.89 -21.05 -4.95
CA GLU A 495 -11.77 -20.19 -5.33
C GLU A 495 -10.56 -20.96 -5.88
N ARG A 496 -10.56 -22.28 -5.69
CA ARG A 496 -9.55 -23.20 -6.25
C ARG A 496 -9.95 -23.73 -7.63
N GLY A 497 -11.18 -23.47 -8.05
CA GLY A 497 -11.73 -23.87 -9.32
C GLY A 497 -11.40 -22.90 -10.46
N ILE A 498 -12.01 -23.12 -11.62
CA ILE A 498 -11.79 -22.32 -12.84
C ILE A 498 -12.13 -20.83 -12.67
N LEU A 499 -13.04 -20.50 -11.74
CA LEU A 499 -13.54 -19.14 -11.56
C LEU A 499 -12.57 -18.25 -10.75
N GLY A 500 -11.79 -18.80 -9.82
CA GLY A 500 -11.02 -17.99 -8.86
C GLY A 500 -11.93 -17.16 -7.95
N TYR A 501 -11.46 -16.03 -7.44
CA TYR A 501 -12.23 -15.15 -6.54
C TYR A 501 -13.29 -14.32 -7.28
N PRO A 502 -14.40 -13.94 -6.61
CA PRO A 502 -15.35 -12.98 -7.17
C PRO A 502 -14.70 -11.61 -7.35
N VAL A 503 -15.15 -10.90 -8.38
CA VAL A 503 -14.61 -9.58 -8.75
C VAL A 503 -15.70 -8.50 -8.90
N ARG A 504 -16.98 -8.88 -8.75
CA ARG A 504 -18.13 -7.97 -8.71
C ARG A 504 -19.24 -8.54 -7.83
N GLU A 505 -20.12 -7.63 -7.41
CA GLU A 505 -21.44 -7.97 -6.88
C GLU A 505 -22.23 -8.81 -7.90
N PHE A 506 -23.08 -9.70 -7.39
CA PHE A 506 -24.00 -10.45 -8.24
C PHE A 506 -25.13 -9.54 -8.76
N SER A 507 -25.74 -9.95 -9.87
CA SER A 507 -26.94 -9.31 -10.41
C SER A 507 -28.07 -10.33 -10.51
N PRO A 508 -29.28 -10.04 -10.00
CA PRO A 508 -30.46 -10.82 -10.34
C PRO A 508 -30.81 -10.60 -11.82
N LEU A 509 -31.27 -11.67 -12.46
CA LEU A 509 -31.69 -11.69 -13.85
C LEU A 509 -33.17 -12.08 -13.90
N ASP A 510 -33.92 -11.32 -14.69
CA ASP A 510 -35.31 -11.58 -15.02
C ASP A 510 -35.45 -11.51 -16.54
N THR A 511 -35.55 -12.66 -17.18
CA THR A 511 -35.70 -12.79 -18.63
C THR A 511 -37.06 -13.40 -18.96
N PRO A 512 -37.56 -13.24 -20.19
CA PRO A 512 -38.80 -13.90 -20.60
C PRO A 512 -38.78 -15.43 -20.46
N THR A 513 -37.58 -16.04 -20.46
CA THR A 513 -37.41 -17.50 -20.36
C THR A 513 -37.15 -17.99 -18.94
N GLY A 514 -36.96 -17.09 -17.96
CA GLY A 514 -36.85 -17.42 -16.54
C GLY A 514 -36.07 -16.41 -15.72
N LYS A 515 -36.06 -16.63 -14.41
CA LYS A 515 -35.30 -15.83 -13.44
C LYS A 515 -34.02 -16.54 -13.04
N GLY A 516 -33.10 -15.81 -12.45
CA GLY A 516 -31.86 -16.34 -11.91
C GLY A 516 -30.91 -15.26 -11.46
N ALA A 517 -29.62 -15.57 -11.44
CA ALA A 517 -28.58 -14.64 -11.06
C ALA A 517 -27.28 -14.87 -11.85
N VAL A 518 -26.45 -13.84 -11.88
CA VAL A 518 -25.13 -13.87 -12.50
C VAL A 518 -24.10 -13.19 -11.61
N GLN A 519 -22.88 -13.72 -11.58
CA GLN A 519 -21.76 -13.07 -10.89
C GLN A 519 -20.45 -13.25 -11.64
N ALA A 520 -19.62 -12.20 -11.64
CA ALA A 520 -18.32 -12.19 -12.29
C ALA A 520 -17.21 -12.59 -11.30
N PHE A 521 -16.27 -13.39 -11.80
CA PHE A 521 -15.09 -13.88 -11.10
C PHE A 521 -13.84 -13.65 -11.97
N GLN A 522 -12.65 -13.86 -11.42
CA GLN A 522 -11.38 -13.68 -12.15
C GLN A 522 -11.31 -14.49 -13.45
N GLY A 523 -11.80 -15.73 -13.42
CA GLY A 523 -11.72 -16.68 -14.53
C GLY A 523 -12.94 -16.71 -15.46
N GLY A 524 -13.99 -15.92 -15.19
CA GLY A 524 -15.21 -15.95 -16.00
C GLY A 524 -16.45 -15.45 -15.27
N VAL A 525 -17.62 -15.72 -15.86
CA VAL A 525 -18.91 -15.31 -15.32
C VAL A 525 -19.75 -16.54 -15.04
N LEU A 526 -20.24 -16.69 -13.81
CA LEU A 526 -21.15 -17.77 -13.42
C LEU A 526 -22.59 -17.32 -13.61
N TYR A 527 -23.32 -18.01 -14.48
CA TYR A 527 -24.77 -17.86 -14.65
C TYR A 527 -25.49 -19.00 -13.94
N ARG A 528 -26.57 -18.65 -13.22
CA ARG A 528 -27.45 -19.61 -12.57
C ARG A 528 -28.90 -19.24 -12.85
N LYS A 529 -29.58 -20.04 -13.67
CA LYS A 529 -31.03 -19.93 -13.86
C LYS A 529 -31.74 -20.68 -12.73
N ASP A 530 -32.81 -20.11 -12.20
CA ASP A 530 -33.59 -20.73 -11.13
C ASP A 530 -34.11 -22.11 -11.56
N GLY A 531 -33.79 -23.13 -10.76
CA GLY A 531 -34.17 -24.52 -11.05
C GLY A 531 -33.18 -25.28 -11.96
N ALA A 532 -32.16 -24.62 -12.51
CA ALA A 532 -31.14 -25.24 -13.37
C ALA A 532 -29.78 -25.32 -12.68
N ASP A 533 -28.81 -26.01 -13.29
CA ASP A 533 -27.42 -25.95 -12.83
C ASP A 533 -26.75 -24.63 -13.21
N GLY A 534 -25.56 -24.39 -12.64
CA GLY A 534 -24.80 -23.15 -12.86
C GLY A 534 -23.67 -23.40 -13.84
N TYR A 535 -23.49 -22.47 -14.76
CA TYR A 535 -22.55 -22.64 -15.87
C TYR A 535 -21.65 -21.41 -16.03
N VAL A 536 -20.38 -21.67 -16.30
CA VAL A 536 -19.38 -20.62 -16.53
C VAL A 536 -19.37 -20.23 -17.99
N VAL A 537 -19.42 -18.93 -18.24
CA VAL A 537 -19.21 -18.33 -19.56
C VAL A 537 -17.93 -17.49 -19.50
N HIS A 538 -16.98 -17.75 -20.39
CA HIS A 538 -15.68 -17.08 -20.41
C HIS A 538 -15.09 -17.00 -21.83
N GLY A 539 -13.93 -16.34 -21.96
CA GLY A 539 -13.14 -16.31 -23.20
C GLY A 539 -13.88 -15.74 -24.42
N GLU A 540 -13.46 -16.19 -25.61
CA GLU A 540 -14.01 -15.72 -26.90
C GLU A 540 -15.48 -16.11 -27.11
N ILE A 541 -15.90 -17.27 -26.61
CA ILE A 541 -17.31 -17.68 -26.63
C ILE A 541 -18.15 -16.69 -25.83
N GLY A 542 -17.72 -16.33 -24.62
CA GLY A 542 -18.40 -15.33 -23.80
C GLY A 542 -18.47 -13.96 -24.47
N LYS A 543 -17.37 -13.48 -25.08
CA LYS A 543 -17.35 -12.23 -25.84
C LYS A 543 -18.35 -12.24 -27.00
N ARG A 544 -18.44 -13.35 -27.73
CA ARG A 544 -19.40 -13.50 -28.83
C ARG A 544 -20.84 -13.50 -28.33
N TRP A 545 -21.13 -14.26 -27.28
CA TRP A 545 -22.47 -14.32 -26.69
C TRP A 545 -22.92 -12.96 -26.12
N ALA A 546 -22.00 -12.25 -25.47
CA ALA A 546 -22.19 -10.88 -25.01
C ALA A 546 -22.59 -9.92 -26.14
N ALA A 547 -21.89 -9.99 -27.28
CA ALA A 547 -22.20 -9.19 -28.46
C ALA A 547 -23.57 -9.52 -29.08
N GLU A 548 -24.14 -10.69 -28.78
CA GLU A 548 -25.46 -11.11 -29.22
C GLU A 548 -26.58 -10.85 -28.20
N GLY A 549 -26.30 -10.08 -27.15
CA GLY A 549 -27.31 -9.67 -26.16
C GLY A 549 -27.42 -10.57 -24.93
N TYR A 550 -26.40 -11.40 -24.67
CA TYR A 550 -26.32 -12.26 -23.48
C TYR A 550 -27.55 -13.18 -23.33
N GLU A 551 -28.06 -13.38 -22.11
CA GLU A 551 -29.22 -14.21 -21.78
C GLU A 551 -30.53 -13.69 -22.36
N LYS A 552 -30.56 -12.43 -22.81
CA LYS A 552 -31.71 -11.80 -23.46
C LYS A 552 -31.68 -11.94 -24.98
N GLY A 553 -30.55 -12.36 -25.52
CA GLY A 553 -30.36 -12.61 -26.94
C GLY A 553 -30.97 -13.93 -27.39
N ASP A 554 -30.94 -14.17 -28.71
CA ASP A 554 -31.58 -15.34 -29.32
C ASP A 554 -31.07 -16.68 -28.77
N LEU A 555 -29.82 -16.74 -28.29
CA LEU A 555 -29.24 -17.97 -27.73
C LEU A 555 -29.83 -18.35 -26.37
N GLY A 556 -30.32 -17.38 -25.59
CA GLY A 556 -30.85 -17.60 -24.24
C GLY A 556 -29.77 -17.93 -23.21
N TRP A 557 -30.16 -18.65 -22.15
CA TRP A 557 -29.28 -19.00 -21.04
C TRP A 557 -28.23 -20.06 -21.42
N PRO A 558 -27.04 -20.08 -20.80
CA PRO A 558 -26.13 -21.21 -20.92
C PRO A 558 -26.72 -22.45 -20.24
N ILE A 559 -26.53 -23.62 -20.86
CA ILE A 559 -26.99 -24.92 -20.35
C ILE A 559 -25.85 -25.94 -20.21
N SER A 560 -24.61 -25.52 -20.47
CA SER A 560 -23.41 -26.30 -20.24
C SER A 560 -22.23 -25.40 -19.89
N ASN A 561 -21.21 -25.98 -19.24
CA ASN A 561 -19.87 -25.41 -19.28
C ASN A 561 -19.27 -25.61 -20.68
N GLU A 562 -18.22 -24.87 -20.98
CA GLU A 562 -17.44 -25.07 -22.19
C GLU A 562 -16.72 -26.44 -22.15
N THR A 563 -16.82 -27.20 -23.23
CA THR A 563 -16.11 -28.48 -23.40
C THR A 563 -15.11 -28.39 -24.55
N VAL A 564 -13.97 -29.08 -24.40
CA VAL A 564 -12.92 -29.15 -25.42
C VAL A 564 -13.07 -30.45 -26.20
N ASP A 565 -13.11 -30.38 -27.54
CA ASP A 565 -13.12 -31.56 -28.40
C ASP A 565 -11.69 -32.11 -28.65
N ALA A 566 -11.59 -33.25 -29.33
CA ALA A 566 -10.31 -33.92 -29.61
C ALA A 566 -9.33 -33.07 -30.46
N ASN A 567 -9.83 -32.03 -31.13
CA ASN A 567 -9.03 -31.13 -31.97
C ASN A 567 -8.66 -29.83 -31.23
N GLY A 568 -9.01 -29.71 -29.94
CA GLY A 568 -8.77 -28.51 -29.14
C GLY A 568 -9.79 -27.39 -29.38
N ASN A 569 -10.85 -27.64 -30.14
CA ASN A 569 -11.95 -26.68 -30.31
C ASN A 569 -12.80 -26.67 -29.05
N ARG A 570 -13.43 -25.52 -28.80
CA ARG A 570 -14.25 -25.30 -27.62
C ARG A 570 -15.71 -25.15 -28.03
N VAL A 571 -16.63 -25.78 -27.30
CA VAL A 571 -18.06 -25.65 -27.52
C VAL A 571 -18.79 -25.37 -26.22
N GLN A 572 -19.75 -24.45 -26.26
CA GLN A 572 -20.70 -24.23 -25.18
C GLN A 572 -22.14 -24.25 -25.71
N LEU A 573 -23.02 -24.91 -24.95
CA LEU A 573 -24.44 -25.03 -25.28
C LEU A 573 -25.25 -23.95 -24.56
N PHE A 574 -26.24 -23.41 -25.28
CA PHE A 574 -27.24 -22.47 -24.81
C PHE A 574 -28.64 -23.02 -25.11
N GLU A 575 -29.69 -22.45 -24.52
CA GLU A 575 -31.07 -22.93 -24.67
C GLU A 575 -31.47 -23.14 -26.14
N ASN A 576 -31.12 -22.18 -27.00
CA ASN A 576 -31.57 -22.14 -28.40
C ASN A 576 -30.45 -22.39 -29.41
N GLY A 577 -29.28 -22.86 -28.98
CA GLY A 577 -28.17 -23.11 -29.87
C GLY A 577 -26.85 -23.41 -29.18
N SER A 578 -25.76 -23.22 -29.90
CA SER A 578 -24.40 -23.42 -29.39
C SER A 578 -23.41 -22.48 -30.05
N LEU A 579 -22.34 -22.18 -29.32
CA LEU A 579 -21.20 -21.43 -29.82
C LEU A 579 -20.00 -22.37 -29.89
N TYR A 580 -19.35 -22.39 -31.04
CA TYR A 580 -18.15 -23.16 -31.32
C TYR A 580 -16.99 -22.22 -31.58
N TRP A 581 -15.90 -22.36 -30.83
CA TRP A 581 -14.64 -21.66 -31.08
C TRP A 581 -13.65 -22.61 -31.77
N HIS A 582 -13.11 -22.15 -32.90
CA HIS A 582 -11.96 -22.69 -33.61
C HIS A 582 -10.83 -21.65 -33.57
N SER A 583 -9.57 -22.06 -33.79
CA SER A 583 -8.35 -21.23 -33.68
C SER A 583 -8.36 -19.89 -34.45
N THR A 584 -9.35 -19.66 -35.32
CA THR A 584 -9.50 -18.46 -36.15
C THR A 584 -10.83 -17.72 -35.95
N SER A 585 -11.86 -18.30 -35.33
CA SER A 585 -13.19 -17.64 -35.17
C SER A 585 -14.16 -18.38 -34.23
N VAL A 586 -15.20 -17.67 -33.77
CA VAL A 586 -16.37 -18.24 -33.09
C VAL A 586 -17.55 -18.32 -34.05
N VAL A 587 -18.15 -19.51 -34.21
CA VAL A 587 -19.29 -19.78 -35.08
C VAL A 587 -20.53 -20.14 -34.23
N LYS A 588 -21.66 -19.50 -34.54
CA LYS A 588 -22.96 -19.80 -33.94
C LYS A 588 -23.70 -20.88 -34.73
N LEU A 589 -24.20 -21.89 -34.03
CA LEU A 589 -25.11 -22.88 -34.57
C LEU A 589 -26.45 -22.77 -33.84
N THR A 590 -27.49 -22.34 -34.54
CA THR A 590 -28.85 -22.28 -33.98
C THR A 590 -29.53 -23.64 -34.10
N ARG A 591 -30.35 -24.00 -33.11
CA ARG A 591 -31.34 -25.06 -33.31
C ARG A 591 -32.40 -24.53 -34.28
N ARG A 592 -32.68 -25.29 -35.34
CA ARG A 592 -33.81 -25.02 -36.25
C ARG A 592 -35.14 -25.28 -35.57
#